data_AF-A0A923W844-F1
#
_entry.id   AF-A0A923W844-F1
#
_cell.length_a   1.000
_cell.length_b   1.000
_cell.length_c   1.000
_cell.angle_alpha   90.00
_cell.angle_beta   90.00
_cell.angle_gamma   90.00
#
_symmetry.space_group_name_H-M   'P 1'
#
loop_
_entity.id
_entity.type
_entity.pdbx_description
1 polymer ?
#
loop_
_entity_poly.entity_id
_entity_poly.type
_entity_poly.pdbx_seq_one_letter_code
_entity_poly.pdbx_strand_id
1 'polypeptide(L)'
;MKLLLFLLLALPLLASSCRKDANPPPTCTTVTDVPPAFLAYWYFPQGSWWVYQLKDAVPAIYDTVRVAGAGRMYRQPYEAYGAPACVWGYGARLEHSNRTYFPGAPLVAGGPPQRGVEGLSSFSGLDFGRWGMSQSGDAGFSPPEACFVYPFTVGGRGASNWYLTADTAQITTPAGTFARTVHTAFDTTQIPAIQTSSFIRHFWRTRNVGLTKIAFATYPSTARLSGTTWELVNYHLVR
;
A
#
# COMPACT_ATOMS: atom_id res chain seq x y z
N MET A 1 -19.25 -42.81 26.79
CA MET A 1 -18.48 -41.73 27.45
C MET A 1 -17.43 -41.05 26.55
N LYS A 2 -16.66 -41.75 25.71
CA LYS A 2 -15.63 -41.13 24.86
C LYS A 2 -16.18 -40.12 23.82
N LEU A 3 -17.39 -40.33 23.29
CA LEU A 3 -18.03 -39.43 22.32
C LEU A 3 -18.49 -38.09 22.95
N LEU A 4 -18.91 -38.11 24.22
CA LEU A 4 -19.36 -36.90 24.93
C LEU A 4 -18.18 -35.95 25.21
N LEU A 5 -16.99 -36.52 25.49
CA LEU A 5 -15.78 -35.74 25.74
C LEU A 5 -15.29 -35.01 24.48
N PHE A 6 -15.44 -35.63 23.30
CA PHE A 6 -15.10 -35.00 22.01
C PHE A 6 -16.03 -33.84 21.67
N LEU A 7 -17.33 -33.92 22.01
CA LEU A 7 -18.28 -32.82 21.80
C LEU A 7 -17.98 -31.62 22.71
N LEU A 8 -17.63 -31.87 23.97
CA LEU A 8 -17.30 -30.82 24.96
C LEU A 8 -15.99 -30.07 24.62
N LEU A 9 -15.02 -30.74 23.99
CA LEU A 9 -13.78 -30.11 23.51
C LEU A 9 -13.97 -29.32 22.21
N ALA A 10 -15.03 -29.57 21.44
CA ALA A 10 -15.33 -28.85 20.19
C ALA A 10 -16.10 -27.52 20.41
N LEU A 11 -16.85 -27.38 21.51
CA LEU A 11 -17.58 -26.15 21.82
C LEU A 11 -16.71 -24.89 22.01
N PRO A 12 -15.54 -24.90 22.68
CA PRO A 12 -14.72 -23.70 22.81
C PRO A 12 -14.08 -23.25 21.48
N LEU A 13 -13.95 -24.15 20.49
CA LEU A 13 -13.45 -23.81 19.15
C LEU A 13 -14.49 -23.04 18.30
N LEU A 14 -15.78 -23.15 18.62
CA LEU A 14 -16.84 -22.38 17.96
C LEU A 14 -17.01 -20.98 18.58
N ALA A 15 -16.59 -20.78 19.84
CA ALA A 15 -16.66 -19.49 20.52
C ALA A 15 -15.48 -18.55 20.20
N SER A 16 -14.42 -19.03 19.54
CA SER A 16 -13.27 -18.21 19.11
C SER A 16 -13.45 -17.60 17.72
N SER A 17 -14.68 -17.25 17.31
CA SER A 17 -14.87 -16.33 16.20
C SER A 17 -14.55 -14.91 16.69
N CYS A 18 -13.25 -14.60 16.80
CA CYS A 18 -12.75 -13.24 16.96
C CYS A 18 -13.23 -12.40 15.75
N ARG A 19 -14.41 -11.78 15.86
CA ARG A 19 -14.83 -10.72 14.94
C ARG A 19 -13.90 -9.54 15.17
N LYS A 20 -12.84 -9.48 14.37
CA LYS A 20 -11.83 -8.42 14.39
C LYS A 20 -12.24 -7.20 13.57
N ASP A 21 -13.53 -7.08 13.24
CA ASP A 21 -14.10 -5.86 12.71
C ASP A 21 -14.55 -5.03 13.90
N ALA A 22 -13.86 -3.92 14.18
CA ALA A 22 -14.33 -2.95 15.14
C ALA A 22 -15.69 -2.44 14.67
N ASN A 23 -16.76 -2.78 15.39
CA ASN A 23 -18.08 -2.23 15.10
C ASN A 23 -17.99 -0.69 15.13
N PRO A 24 -18.67 0.01 14.22
CA PRO A 24 -18.69 1.46 14.26
C PRO A 24 -19.27 1.94 15.61
N PRO A 25 -18.82 3.09 16.12
CA PRO A 25 -19.39 3.70 17.31
C PRO A 25 -20.91 3.87 17.16
N PRO A 26 -21.69 3.77 18.25
CA PRO A 26 -23.14 3.95 18.21
C PRO A 26 -23.59 5.31 17.64
N THR A 27 -22.69 6.30 17.66
CA THR A 27 -22.92 7.65 17.13
C THR A 27 -22.91 7.71 15.59
N CYS A 28 -22.45 6.66 14.91
CA CYS A 28 -22.46 6.56 13.47
C CYS A 28 -23.68 5.79 12.96
N THR A 29 -24.73 6.52 12.59
CA THR A 29 -25.94 5.94 11.99
C THR A 29 -25.70 5.48 10.55
N THR A 30 -24.73 6.08 9.85
CA THR A 30 -24.34 5.71 8.49
C THR A 30 -22.81 5.70 8.38
N VAL A 31 -22.22 4.62 7.87
CA VAL A 31 -20.78 4.53 7.63
C VAL A 31 -20.54 4.45 6.13
N THR A 32 -19.80 5.41 5.58
CA THR A 32 -19.45 5.41 4.16
C THR A 32 -18.29 4.45 3.92
N ASP A 33 -18.47 3.53 2.98
CA ASP A 33 -17.42 2.60 2.56
C ASP A 33 -16.52 3.24 1.49
N VAL A 34 -15.30 2.70 1.38
CA VAL A 34 -14.33 3.11 0.37
C VAL A 34 -14.73 2.51 -0.99
N PRO A 35 -14.67 3.28 -2.10
CA PRO A 35 -15.01 2.76 -3.43
C PRO A 35 -14.23 1.48 -3.79
N PRO A 36 -14.90 0.38 -4.19
CA PRO A 36 -14.21 -0.86 -4.57
C PRO A 36 -13.23 -0.67 -5.73
N ALA A 37 -13.54 0.26 -6.65
CA ALA A 37 -12.66 0.59 -7.77
C ALA A 37 -11.33 1.21 -7.33
N PHE A 38 -11.30 1.94 -6.22
CA PHE A 38 -10.08 2.48 -5.63
C PHE A 38 -9.26 1.37 -4.94
N LEU A 39 -9.91 0.51 -4.16
CA LEU A 39 -9.28 -0.60 -3.46
C LEU A 39 -8.61 -1.59 -4.43
N ALA A 40 -9.21 -1.81 -5.60
CA ALA A 40 -8.71 -2.70 -6.64
C ALA A 40 -7.29 -2.38 -7.15
N TYR A 41 -6.72 -1.22 -6.84
CA TYR A 41 -5.36 -0.84 -7.26
C TYR A 41 -4.27 -1.17 -6.23
N TRP A 42 -4.62 -1.46 -4.97
CA TRP A 42 -3.61 -1.56 -3.90
C TRP A 42 -4.01 -2.41 -2.69
N TYR A 43 -5.30 -2.64 -2.45
CA TYR A 43 -5.78 -3.40 -1.30
C TYR A 43 -6.13 -4.84 -1.72
N PHE A 44 -5.28 -5.78 -1.34
CA PHE A 44 -5.41 -7.20 -1.66
C PHE A 44 -5.48 -8.05 -0.39
N PRO A 45 -6.14 -9.23 -0.41
CA PRO A 45 -6.22 -10.08 0.77
C PRO A 45 -4.85 -10.62 1.20
N GLN A 46 -4.72 -10.90 2.51
CA GLN A 46 -3.56 -11.56 3.08
C GLN A 46 -3.24 -12.86 2.34
N GLY A 47 -1.96 -13.09 2.06
CA GLY A 47 -1.48 -14.23 1.26
C GLY A 47 -1.26 -13.92 -0.22
N SER A 48 -1.76 -12.78 -0.72
CA SER A 48 -1.40 -12.29 -2.06
C SER A 48 0.08 -11.89 -2.10
N TRP A 49 0.73 -12.03 -3.26
CA TRP A 49 2.15 -11.70 -3.44
C TRP A 49 2.51 -11.28 -4.86
N TRP A 50 3.64 -10.60 -4.98
CA TRP A 50 4.27 -10.13 -6.21
C TRP A 50 5.76 -10.44 -6.18
N VAL A 51 6.34 -10.77 -7.33
CA VAL A 51 7.79 -10.92 -7.53
C VAL A 51 8.24 -9.87 -8.51
N TYR A 52 9.16 -9.03 -8.08
CA TYR A 52 9.79 -8.00 -8.89
C TYR A 52 11.23 -8.36 -9.19
N GLN A 53 11.71 -7.91 -10.34
CA GLN A 53 13.10 -7.99 -10.73
C GLN A 53 13.66 -6.58 -10.91
N LEU A 54 14.87 -6.37 -10.41
CA LEU A 54 15.63 -5.17 -10.70
C LEU A 54 16.04 -5.18 -12.17
N LYS A 55 15.58 -4.17 -12.91
CA LYS A 55 15.83 -4.02 -14.34
C LYS A 55 17.34 -3.95 -14.60
N ASP A 56 17.78 -4.64 -15.65
CA ASP A 56 19.16 -4.66 -16.17
C ASP A 56 20.24 -5.17 -15.18
N ALA A 57 19.85 -5.76 -14.03
CA ALA A 57 20.79 -6.31 -13.06
C ALA A 57 21.44 -7.62 -13.55
N VAL A 58 22.77 -7.70 -13.47
CA VAL A 58 23.58 -8.89 -13.77
C VAL A 58 24.54 -9.16 -12.60
N PRO A 59 24.38 -10.24 -11.82
CA PRO A 59 23.32 -11.26 -11.92
C PRO A 59 21.92 -10.68 -11.60
N ALA A 60 20.87 -11.40 -12.01
CA ALA A 60 19.49 -10.99 -11.76
C ALA A 60 19.21 -10.86 -10.24
N ILE A 61 18.57 -9.75 -9.85
CA ILE A 61 18.19 -9.45 -8.47
C ILE A 61 16.66 -9.39 -8.37
N TYR A 62 16.10 -10.10 -7.39
CA TYR A 62 14.66 -10.21 -7.19
C TYR A 62 14.22 -9.70 -5.81
N ASP A 63 12.95 -9.33 -5.72
CA ASP A 63 12.26 -9.05 -4.47
C ASP A 63 10.85 -9.63 -4.52
N THR A 64 10.46 -10.39 -3.49
CA THR A 64 9.10 -10.88 -3.31
C THR A 64 8.40 -10.02 -2.27
N VAL A 65 7.31 -9.38 -2.67
CA VAL A 65 6.45 -8.59 -1.80
C VAL A 65 5.20 -9.40 -1.50
N ARG A 66 4.88 -9.60 -0.22
CA ARG A 66 3.69 -10.35 0.20
C ARG A 66 2.79 -9.52 1.11
N VAL A 67 1.48 -9.71 0.99
CA VAL A 67 0.51 -9.15 1.94
C VAL A 67 0.54 -9.98 3.22
N ALA A 68 1.24 -9.45 4.24
CA ALA A 68 1.35 -10.08 5.55
C ALA A 68 0.12 -9.86 6.43
N GLY A 69 -0.62 -8.79 6.18
CA GLY A 69 -1.91 -8.53 6.80
C GLY A 69 -2.70 -7.51 6.00
N ALA A 70 -4.01 -7.66 5.98
CA ALA A 70 -4.94 -6.70 5.40
C ALA A 70 -6.16 -6.62 6.30
N GLY A 71 -6.70 -5.43 6.50
CA GLY A 71 -7.88 -5.25 7.32
C GLY A 71 -8.57 -3.93 7.04
N ARG A 72 -9.83 -3.88 7.46
CA ARG A 72 -10.58 -2.64 7.58
C ARG A 72 -10.56 -2.16 9.02
N MET A 73 -10.55 -0.86 9.21
CA MET A 73 -10.69 -0.23 10.50
C MET A 73 -11.67 0.92 10.39
N TYR A 74 -12.50 1.08 11.40
CA TYR A 74 -13.32 2.25 11.51
C TYR A 74 -12.42 3.47 11.81
N ARG A 75 -12.55 4.54 11.02
CA ARG A 75 -11.86 5.81 11.30
C ARG A 75 -12.85 6.78 11.90
N GLN A 76 -12.54 7.22 13.12
CA GLN A 76 -13.26 8.31 13.76
C GLN A 76 -13.11 9.59 12.92
N PRO A 77 -14.14 10.46 12.93
CA PRO A 77 -14.08 11.73 12.24
C PRO A 77 -12.89 12.55 12.73
N TYR A 78 -12.09 13.04 11.80
CA TYR A 78 -11.25 14.19 12.06
C TYR A 78 -12.08 15.40 11.60
N GLU A 79 -12.57 16.21 12.53
CA GLU A 79 -13.47 17.34 12.23
C GLU A 79 -12.80 18.41 11.35
N ALA A 80 -11.46 18.45 11.31
CA ALA A 80 -10.76 19.31 10.37
C ALA A 80 -10.85 18.73 8.94
N TYR A 81 -11.06 19.60 7.96
CA TYR A 81 -11.05 19.33 6.51
C TYR A 81 -12.33 18.75 5.89
N GLY A 82 -13.49 18.82 6.57
CA GLY A 82 -14.79 18.52 5.95
C GLY A 82 -14.95 17.06 5.49
N ALA A 83 -14.19 16.14 6.08
CA ALA A 83 -14.31 14.71 5.80
C ALA A 83 -15.66 14.15 6.33
N PRO A 84 -16.22 13.09 5.71
CA PRO A 84 -17.45 12.49 6.21
C PRO A 84 -17.26 12.00 7.65
N ALA A 85 -18.27 12.20 8.49
CA ALA A 85 -18.13 11.97 9.93
C ALA A 85 -17.91 10.49 10.33
N CYS A 86 -18.16 9.54 9.42
CA CYS A 86 -18.07 8.10 9.67
C CYS A 86 -17.63 7.37 8.39
N VAL A 87 -16.38 6.89 8.34
CA VAL A 87 -15.84 6.18 7.17
C VAL A 87 -15.13 4.88 7.55
N TRP A 88 -15.24 3.88 6.69
CA TRP A 88 -14.33 2.74 6.73
C TRP A 88 -12.96 3.15 6.18
N GLY A 89 -11.90 2.81 6.91
CA GLY A 89 -10.53 2.83 6.44
C GLY A 89 -10.07 1.42 6.10
N TYR A 90 -9.15 1.31 5.15
CA TYR A 90 -8.52 0.06 4.75
C TYR A 90 -7.02 0.19 4.98
N GLY A 91 -6.40 -0.89 5.44
CA GLY A 91 -4.97 -0.94 5.70
C GLY A 91 -4.39 -2.27 5.25
N ALA A 92 -3.24 -2.22 4.57
CA ALA A 92 -2.48 -3.41 4.20
C ALA A 92 -1.05 -3.30 4.69
N ARG A 93 -0.47 -4.43 5.09
CA ARG A 93 0.93 -4.56 5.49
C ARG A 93 1.62 -5.46 4.47
N LEU A 94 2.60 -4.92 3.77
CA LEU A 94 3.42 -5.62 2.79
C LEU A 94 4.79 -5.95 3.40
N GLU A 95 5.35 -7.09 3.05
CA GLU A 95 6.68 -7.51 3.47
C GLU A 95 7.54 -7.88 2.26
N HIS A 96 8.74 -7.28 2.19
CA HIS A 96 9.73 -7.54 1.15
C HIS A 96 10.62 -8.72 1.52
N SER A 97 11.15 -9.45 0.53
CA SER A 97 12.13 -10.51 0.77
C SER A 97 13.56 -9.98 0.69
N ASN A 98 13.80 -8.96 -0.15
CA ASN A 98 15.12 -8.43 -0.43
C ASN A 98 15.55 -7.39 0.59
N ARG A 99 16.30 -7.84 1.61
CA ARG A 99 16.79 -6.98 2.70
C ARG A 99 17.96 -6.09 2.33
N THR A 100 18.61 -6.35 1.20
CA THR A 100 19.66 -5.46 0.71
C THR A 100 19.07 -4.14 0.28
N TYR A 101 17.94 -4.17 -0.45
CA TYR A 101 17.27 -2.98 -0.98
C TYR A 101 16.16 -2.45 -0.05
N PHE A 102 15.49 -3.34 0.68
CA PHE A 102 14.40 -3.02 1.62
C PHE A 102 14.73 -3.54 3.02
N PRO A 103 15.69 -2.91 3.73
CA PRO A 103 16.21 -3.43 5.00
C PRO A 103 15.20 -3.38 6.14
N GLY A 104 14.26 -2.43 6.12
CA GLY A 104 13.47 -2.09 7.31
C GLY A 104 14.11 -0.98 8.13
N ALA A 105 13.37 -0.48 9.12
CA ALA A 105 13.86 0.55 10.01
C ALA A 105 14.55 -0.11 11.20
N PRO A 106 15.66 0.49 11.68
CA PRO A 106 16.21 0.11 12.96
C PRO A 106 15.19 0.40 14.07
N LEU A 107 15.28 -0.40 15.13
CA LEU A 107 14.39 -0.44 16.29
C LEU A 107 14.00 0.96 16.80
N VAL A 108 12.70 1.23 16.95
CA VAL A 108 12.25 2.13 18.02
C VAL A 108 12.34 1.31 19.32
N ALA A 109 13.08 1.82 20.30
CA ALA A 109 13.55 1.10 21.50
C ALA A 109 12.57 0.03 22.04
N GLY A 110 12.92 -1.26 21.88
CA GLY A 110 12.26 -2.40 22.52
C GLY A 110 11.26 -3.21 21.67
N GLY A 111 10.96 -2.83 20.43
CA GLY A 111 10.07 -3.61 19.55
C GLY A 111 10.75 -4.76 18.78
N PRO A 112 10.01 -5.74 18.24
CA PRO A 112 10.57 -6.67 17.26
C PRO A 112 10.98 -5.92 15.98
N PRO A 113 12.07 -6.32 15.29
CA PRO A 113 12.52 -5.62 14.09
C PRO A 113 11.43 -5.56 13.01
N GLN A 114 11.12 -4.36 12.51
CA GLN A 114 10.21 -4.17 11.38
C GLN A 114 10.95 -4.48 10.09
N ARG A 115 10.99 -5.77 9.74
CA ARG A 115 11.75 -6.29 8.61
C ARG A 115 11.15 -5.81 7.28
N GLY A 116 11.75 -4.79 6.65
CA GLY A 116 11.37 -4.21 5.35
C GLY A 116 9.86 -4.34 5.07
N VAL A 117 9.12 -3.67 5.94
CA VAL A 117 7.66 -3.65 5.95
C VAL A 117 7.21 -2.33 5.33
N GLU A 118 6.17 -2.40 4.52
CA GLU A 118 5.41 -1.25 4.07
C GLU A 118 3.98 -1.34 4.61
N GLY A 119 3.46 -0.24 5.13
CA GLY A 119 2.07 -0.05 5.49
C GLY A 119 1.36 0.82 4.45
N LEU A 120 0.32 0.29 3.83
CA LEU A 120 -0.60 1.04 2.98
C LEU A 120 -1.85 1.38 3.79
N SER A 121 -2.36 2.60 3.66
CA SER A 121 -3.60 2.99 4.33
C SER A 121 -4.46 3.89 3.46
N SER A 122 -5.78 3.68 3.48
CA SER A 122 -6.72 4.61 2.86
C SER A 122 -6.93 5.81 3.76
N PHE A 123 -7.22 6.95 3.16
CA PHE A 123 -7.69 8.14 3.87
C PHE A 123 -8.63 8.94 2.96
N SER A 124 -9.48 9.74 3.59
CA SER A 124 -10.46 10.62 2.95
C SER A 124 -10.22 12.05 3.44
N GLY A 125 -10.47 13.06 2.59
CA GLY A 125 -10.45 14.47 3.04
C GLY A 125 -9.45 15.38 2.32
N LEU A 126 -9.23 15.16 1.02
CA LEU A 126 -8.28 15.94 0.21
C LEU A 126 -8.99 16.79 -0.82
N ASP A 127 -10.06 17.47 -0.41
CA ASP A 127 -10.95 18.21 -1.30
C ASP A 127 -11.98 17.30 -2.01
N PHE A 128 -13.26 17.49 -1.66
CA PHE A 128 -14.43 17.15 -2.50
C PHE A 128 -14.55 15.70 -3.02
N GLY A 129 -14.67 14.71 -2.12
CA GLY A 129 -15.15 13.36 -2.49
C GLY A 129 -14.10 12.43 -3.11
N ARG A 130 -12.81 12.73 -2.94
CA ARG A 130 -11.69 11.86 -3.34
C ARG A 130 -11.15 11.02 -2.18
N TRP A 131 -10.66 9.84 -2.53
CA TRP A 131 -10.01 8.86 -1.65
C TRP A 131 -8.52 8.78 -1.97
N GLY A 132 -7.69 8.84 -0.93
CA GLY A 132 -6.24 8.72 -1.04
C GLY A 132 -5.74 7.40 -0.47
N MET A 133 -4.66 6.87 -1.03
CA MET A 133 -3.85 5.82 -0.42
C MET A 133 -2.49 6.41 -0.05
N SER A 134 -2.12 6.24 1.21
CA SER A 134 -0.79 6.58 1.71
C SER A 134 0.02 5.31 1.89
N GLN A 135 1.30 5.41 1.58
CA GLN A 135 2.31 4.40 1.81
C GLN A 135 3.25 4.94 2.88
N SER A 136 3.36 4.20 3.96
CA SER A 136 4.31 4.43 5.06
C SER A 136 5.20 3.19 5.12
N GLY A 137 6.47 3.32 5.48
CA GLY A 137 7.27 2.11 5.53
C GLY A 137 8.64 2.30 6.12
N ASP A 138 8.91 1.42 7.08
CA ASP A 138 10.23 1.15 7.61
C ASP A 138 11.15 0.56 6.52
N ALA A 139 10.62 0.10 5.38
CA ALA A 139 11.41 -0.33 4.22
C ALA A 139 12.29 0.77 3.54
N GLY A 140 12.43 1.94 4.16
CA GLY A 140 13.24 3.07 3.67
C GLY A 140 12.42 4.21 3.08
N PHE A 141 11.09 4.14 3.19
CA PHE A 141 10.13 5.09 2.63
C PHE A 141 9.67 6.03 3.74
N SER A 142 10.56 6.95 4.13
CA SER A 142 10.26 8.03 5.05
C SER A 142 10.38 9.37 4.31
N PRO A 143 9.37 10.25 4.40
CA PRO A 143 8.13 10.17 5.21
C PRO A 143 6.98 9.34 4.59
N PRO A 144 5.86 9.10 5.30
CA PRO A 144 4.63 8.55 4.72
C PRO A 144 4.14 9.43 3.56
N GLU A 145 3.91 8.82 2.40
CA GLU A 145 3.59 9.53 1.18
C GLU A 145 2.19 9.17 0.69
N ALA A 146 1.41 10.17 0.35
CA ALA A 146 0.16 9.98 -0.37
C ALA A 146 0.44 9.65 -1.85
N CYS A 147 0.53 8.36 -2.17
CA CYS A 147 1.05 7.88 -3.45
C CYS A 147 -0.03 7.61 -4.51
N PHE A 148 -1.31 7.73 -4.18
CA PHE A 148 -2.41 7.49 -5.13
C PHE A 148 -3.72 8.14 -4.67
N VAL A 149 -4.51 8.69 -5.60
CA VAL A 149 -5.83 9.30 -5.32
C VAL A 149 -6.86 8.80 -6.33
N TYR A 150 -8.12 8.66 -5.90
CA TYR A 150 -9.25 8.23 -6.72
C TYR A 150 -10.53 9.02 -6.42
N PRO A 151 -11.38 9.34 -7.42
CA PRO A 151 -11.11 9.18 -8.84
C PRO A 151 -9.90 10.03 -9.27
N PHE A 152 -9.05 9.45 -10.12
CA PHE A 152 -7.90 10.17 -10.67
C PHE A 152 -8.29 10.88 -11.97
N THR A 153 -7.58 11.95 -12.26
CA THR A 153 -7.63 12.66 -13.53
C THR A 153 -6.20 12.83 -14.00
N VAL A 154 -5.92 12.63 -15.28
CA VAL A 154 -4.58 12.87 -15.85
C VAL A 154 -4.21 14.34 -15.64
N GLY A 155 -2.98 14.60 -15.16
CA GLY A 155 -2.52 15.91 -14.69
C GLY A 155 -3.06 16.31 -13.31
N GLY A 156 -4.01 15.55 -12.75
CA GLY A 156 -4.58 15.78 -11.43
C GLY A 156 -3.60 15.45 -10.31
N ARG A 157 -3.56 16.33 -9.31
CA ARG A 157 -2.71 16.17 -8.12
C ARG A 157 -3.36 15.29 -7.07
N GLY A 158 -2.50 14.60 -6.33
CA GLY A 158 -2.86 13.87 -5.13
C GLY A 158 -2.90 14.77 -3.89
N ALA A 159 -3.24 14.14 -2.77
CA ALA A 159 -3.39 14.72 -1.43
C ALA A 159 -2.35 15.75 -1.01
N SER A 160 -1.09 15.37 -1.16
CA SER A 160 0.06 16.10 -0.67
C SER A 160 0.56 17.12 -1.67
N ASN A 161 -0.10 17.25 -2.84
CA ASN A 161 0.38 17.96 -4.03
C ASN A 161 1.72 17.48 -4.59
N TRP A 162 2.39 16.53 -3.94
CA TRP A 162 3.70 16.01 -4.33
C TRP A 162 3.62 14.95 -5.42
N TYR A 163 2.45 14.36 -5.62
CA TYR A 163 2.22 13.37 -6.65
C TYR A 163 1.15 13.85 -7.60
N LEU A 164 1.35 13.58 -8.88
CA LEU A 164 0.36 13.79 -9.93
C LEU A 164 0.10 12.48 -10.67
N THR A 165 -1.13 12.30 -11.14
CA THR A 165 -1.44 11.23 -12.09
C THR A 165 -0.91 11.66 -13.46
N ALA A 166 0.27 11.16 -13.83
CA ALA A 166 0.99 11.62 -15.01
C ALA A 166 0.26 11.22 -16.29
N ASP A 167 -0.17 9.97 -16.35
CA ASP A 167 -0.93 9.42 -17.45
C ASP A 167 -1.69 8.16 -17.02
N THR A 168 -2.40 7.62 -18.00
CA THR A 168 -2.77 6.20 -18.00
C THR A 168 -2.19 5.56 -19.25
N ALA A 169 -1.25 4.65 -19.07
CA ALA A 169 -0.53 4.02 -20.17
C ALA A 169 -0.67 2.50 -20.16
N GLN A 170 -0.38 1.89 -21.30
CA GLN A 170 -0.06 0.46 -21.33
C GLN A 170 1.37 0.27 -20.81
N ILE A 171 1.58 -0.69 -19.93
CA ILE A 171 2.92 -1.06 -19.44
C ILE A 171 3.17 -2.53 -19.74
N THR A 172 4.35 -2.83 -20.28
CA THR A 172 4.84 -4.20 -20.46
C THR A 172 5.92 -4.49 -19.43
N THR A 173 5.78 -5.61 -18.74
CA THR A 173 6.78 -6.17 -17.81
C THR A 173 6.96 -7.66 -18.12
N PRO A 174 7.92 -8.37 -17.50
CA PRO A 174 8.04 -9.81 -17.70
C PRO A 174 6.78 -10.62 -17.33
N ALA A 175 5.95 -10.12 -16.41
CA ALA A 175 4.66 -10.73 -16.05
C ALA A 175 3.56 -10.56 -17.12
N GLY A 176 3.76 -9.69 -18.12
CA GLY A 176 2.83 -9.47 -19.21
C GLY A 176 2.61 -8.00 -19.57
N THR A 177 1.59 -7.76 -20.38
CA THR A 177 1.20 -6.43 -20.82
C THR A 177 -0.11 -6.02 -20.13
N PHE A 178 -0.08 -4.90 -19.42
CA PHE A 178 -1.20 -4.38 -18.66
C PHE A 178 -1.74 -3.12 -19.31
N ALA A 179 -3.01 -3.17 -19.72
CA ALA A 179 -3.69 -2.01 -20.29
C ALA A 179 -4.21 -1.09 -19.17
N ARG A 180 -4.18 0.23 -19.42
CA ARG A 180 -4.77 1.26 -18.54
C ARG A 180 -4.17 1.25 -17.12
N THR A 181 -2.86 1.16 -17.05
CA THR A 181 -2.08 1.31 -15.83
C THR A 181 -2.03 2.78 -15.44
N VAL A 182 -2.27 3.09 -14.18
CA VAL A 182 -2.18 4.46 -13.68
C VAL A 182 -0.74 4.77 -13.32
N HIS A 183 -0.16 5.76 -13.98
CA HIS A 183 1.17 6.26 -13.67
C HIS A 183 1.04 7.42 -12.68
N THR A 184 1.54 7.22 -11.46
CA THR A 184 1.67 8.29 -10.48
C THR A 184 3.12 8.72 -10.42
N ALA A 185 3.38 10.01 -10.67
CA ALA A 185 4.71 10.60 -10.70
C ALA A 185 4.86 11.66 -9.62
N PHE A 186 6.03 11.73 -9.00
CA PHE A 186 6.39 12.80 -8.09
C PHE A 186 6.56 14.09 -8.88
N ASP A 187 5.90 15.16 -8.44
CA ASP A 187 6.00 16.48 -9.04
C ASP A 187 7.22 17.24 -8.50
N THR A 188 8.26 17.32 -9.32
CA THR A 188 9.49 18.03 -8.98
C THR A 188 9.33 19.54 -8.90
N THR A 189 8.23 20.12 -9.41
CA THR A 189 7.98 21.57 -9.33
C THR A 189 7.61 22.06 -7.93
N GLN A 190 7.27 21.13 -7.03
CA GLN A 190 6.79 21.44 -5.67
C GLN A 190 7.88 21.32 -4.60
N ILE A 191 9.15 21.07 -4.96
CA ILE A 191 10.24 20.93 -3.99
C ILE A 191 11.01 22.25 -3.83
N PRO A 192 10.99 22.91 -2.66
CA PRO A 192 12.10 23.76 -2.23
C PRO A 192 13.34 22.87 -2.03
N ALA A 193 14.49 23.28 -2.56
CA ALA A 193 15.73 22.50 -2.79
C ALA A 193 16.35 21.68 -1.63
N ILE A 194 15.69 21.50 -0.48
CA ILE A 194 16.35 21.17 0.80
C ILE A 194 15.89 19.83 1.44
N GLN A 195 14.93 19.07 0.89
CA GLN A 195 14.56 17.76 1.47
C GLN A 195 15.03 16.57 0.62
N THR A 196 16.13 15.97 1.07
CA THR A 196 16.98 14.96 0.42
C THR A 196 16.79 13.55 1.00
N SER A 197 15.56 13.16 1.34
CA SER A 197 15.27 11.74 1.57
C SER A 197 14.93 11.03 0.27
N SER A 198 14.75 9.72 0.37
CA SER A 198 14.76 8.82 -0.77
C SER A 198 13.35 8.47 -1.19
N PHE A 199 12.88 9.22 -2.17
CA PHE A 199 11.51 9.13 -2.64
C PHE A 199 11.43 8.14 -3.80
N ILE A 200 10.44 7.26 -3.76
CA ILE A 200 9.94 6.66 -4.99
C ILE A 200 9.47 7.83 -5.87
N ARG A 201 9.77 7.82 -7.17
CA ARG A 201 9.26 8.90 -8.03
C ARG A 201 8.15 8.48 -8.94
N HIS A 202 8.13 7.21 -9.33
CA HIS A 202 7.15 6.75 -10.28
C HIS A 202 6.60 5.40 -9.87
N PHE A 203 5.28 5.33 -9.86
CA PHE A 203 4.51 4.12 -9.59
C PHE A 203 3.59 3.85 -10.76
N TRP A 204 3.51 2.59 -11.15
CA TRP A 204 2.54 2.14 -12.13
C TRP A 204 1.63 1.12 -11.46
N ARG A 205 0.34 1.48 -11.30
CA ARG A 205 -0.65 0.62 -10.64
C ARG A 205 -1.70 0.16 -11.63
N THR A 206 -1.89 -1.15 -11.69
CA THR A 206 -2.88 -1.78 -12.56
C THR A 206 -4.04 -2.29 -11.73
N ARG A 207 -5.26 -2.01 -12.17
CA ARG A 207 -6.48 -2.47 -11.51
C ARG A 207 -6.50 -4.01 -11.43
N ASN A 208 -6.86 -4.55 -10.27
CA ASN A 208 -6.89 -5.98 -9.95
C ASN A 208 -5.53 -6.68 -10.09
N VAL A 209 -4.42 -5.94 -10.11
CA VAL A 209 -3.07 -6.50 -10.11
C VAL A 209 -2.24 -5.86 -9.01
N GLY A 210 -2.31 -4.54 -8.86
CA GLY A 210 -1.53 -3.79 -7.88
C GLY A 210 -0.40 -3.04 -8.54
N LEU A 211 0.74 -2.96 -7.86
CA LEU A 211 1.93 -2.28 -8.35
C LEU A 211 2.62 -3.15 -9.41
N THR A 212 2.76 -2.64 -10.64
CA THR A 212 3.36 -3.40 -11.76
C THR A 212 4.78 -2.96 -12.07
N LYS A 213 5.11 -1.70 -11.77
CA LYS A 213 6.45 -1.13 -11.95
C LYS A 213 6.70 -0.03 -10.95
N ILE A 214 7.94 0.09 -10.51
CA ILE A 214 8.42 1.13 -9.59
C ILE A 214 9.73 1.69 -10.15
N ALA A 215 9.87 3.01 -10.20
CA ALA A 215 11.13 3.65 -10.51
C ALA A 215 11.52 4.65 -9.41
N PHE A 216 12.75 4.49 -8.94
CA PHE A 216 13.38 5.32 -7.93
C PHE A 216 14.24 6.38 -8.59
N ALA A 217 14.10 7.63 -8.17
CA ALA A 217 15.02 8.66 -8.63
C ALA A 217 16.39 8.51 -7.98
N THR A 218 17.39 9.09 -8.63
CA THR A 218 18.76 9.11 -8.11
C THR A 218 18.87 10.02 -6.90
N TYR A 219 19.27 9.48 -5.75
CA TYR A 219 19.41 10.23 -4.51
C TYR A 219 20.57 9.68 -3.64
N PRO A 220 21.42 10.56 -3.05
CA PRO A 220 22.56 10.11 -2.23
C PRO A 220 22.18 9.34 -0.96
N SER A 221 21.03 9.66 -0.34
CA SER A 221 20.64 9.12 0.97
C SER A 221 20.11 7.67 0.94
N THR A 222 19.76 7.14 -0.24
CA THR A 222 19.54 5.70 -0.47
C THR A 222 20.31 5.22 -1.68
N ALA A 223 21.63 5.22 -1.57
CA ALA A 223 22.52 4.69 -2.61
C ALA A 223 22.08 3.32 -3.18
N ARG A 224 21.36 2.50 -2.39
CA ARG A 224 20.86 1.18 -2.82
C ARG A 224 19.65 1.24 -3.75
N LEU A 225 18.69 2.14 -3.54
CA LEU A 225 17.48 2.26 -4.37
C LEU A 225 17.63 3.33 -5.45
N SER A 226 18.55 4.28 -5.26
CA SER A 226 18.84 5.38 -6.16
C SER A 226 19.01 4.93 -7.62
N GLY A 227 18.15 5.46 -8.51
CA GLY A 227 18.21 5.18 -9.95
C GLY A 227 17.76 3.78 -10.36
N THR A 228 17.21 2.98 -9.43
CA THR A 228 16.76 1.62 -9.72
C THR A 228 15.34 1.60 -10.29
N THR A 229 15.06 0.60 -11.13
CA THR A 229 13.71 0.31 -11.64
C THR A 229 13.37 -1.15 -11.37
N TRP A 230 12.22 -1.40 -10.75
CA TRP A 230 11.73 -2.73 -10.43
C TRP A 230 10.50 -3.04 -11.27
N GLU A 231 10.50 -4.19 -11.94
CA GLU A 231 9.44 -4.60 -12.86
C GLU A 231 8.82 -5.93 -12.41
N LEU A 232 7.49 -6.03 -12.51
CA LEU A 232 6.76 -7.22 -12.10
C LEU A 232 7.08 -8.40 -13.01
N VAL A 233 7.49 -9.51 -12.41
CA VAL A 233 7.80 -10.78 -13.09
C VAL A 233 6.72 -11.82 -12.89
N ASN A 234 6.15 -11.90 -11.69
CA ASN A 234 5.07 -12.83 -11.39
C ASN A 234 4.22 -12.31 -10.22
N TYR A 235 2.98 -12.79 -10.10
CA TYR A 235 2.11 -12.43 -8.98
C TYR A 235 1.04 -13.50 -8.73
N HIS A 236 0.49 -13.48 -7.52
CA HIS A 236 -0.63 -14.30 -7.11
C HIS A 236 -1.56 -13.47 -6.23
N LEU A 237 -2.85 -13.50 -6.54
CA LEU A 237 -3.87 -12.80 -5.78
C LEU A 237 -4.84 -13.81 -5.20
N VAL A 238 -5.02 -13.74 -3.89
CA VAL A 238 -6.09 -14.46 -3.20
C VAL A 238 -7.43 -13.82 -3.59
N ARG A 239 -8.44 -14.65 -3.86
CA ARG A 239 -9.78 -14.23 -4.23
C ARG A 239 -10.79 -14.60 -3.14
#